data_AF-A0AAV5VXD6-F1
#
_entry.id   AF-A0AAV5VXD6-F1
#
_cell.length_a   1.000
_cell.length_b   1.000
_cell.length_c   1.000
_cell.angle_alpha   90.00
_cell.angle_beta   90.00
_cell.angle_gamma   90.00
#
_symmetry.space_group_name_H-M   'P 1'
#
loop_
_entity.id
_entity.type
_entity.pdbx_description
1 polymer ?
#
loop_
_entity_poly.entity_id
_entity_poly.type
_entity_poly.pdbx_seq_one_letter_code
_entity_poly.pdbx_strand_id
1 'polypeptide(L)'
;RARHVYWPISVFLINPFVIFVLMRRTQMSFDCKLAYVSHHIILIGFDFYNGFLYQMYPLAPLPIFFCFGFLCSEEFSSRLLLTILAFWTISMCVPYLFVMMRMHQKMLFQGSSLKLKTRSQVAVLSALTATLLGNLFGFAFWSTESDVKKEIL
;
A
#
# COMPACT_ATOMS: atom_id res chain seq x y z
N ARG A 1 4.72 20.72 5.00
CA ARG A 1 4.79 20.87 6.48
C ARG A 1 3.95 19.83 7.24
N ALA A 2 2.65 19.66 6.97
CA ALA A 2 1.81 18.68 7.69
C ALA A 2 2.29 17.21 7.57
N ARG A 3 2.76 16.77 6.38
CA ARG A 3 3.26 15.39 6.20
C ARG A 3 4.48 15.05 7.06
N HIS A 4 5.41 16.00 7.28
CA HIS A 4 6.58 15.79 8.15
C HIS A 4 6.21 15.53 9.62
N VAL A 5 5.05 16.02 10.06
CA VAL A 5 4.53 15.79 11.41
C VAL A 5 3.73 14.50 11.46
N TYR A 6 2.99 14.18 10.39
CA TYR A 6 2.09 13.02 10.38
C TYR A 6 2.83 11.67 10.26
N TRP A 7 3.85 11.58 9.39
CA TRP A 7 4.55 10.30 9.18
C TRP A 7 5.21 9.73 10.46
N PRO A 8 5.92 10.50 11.32
CA PRO A 8 6.52 9.93 12.52
C PRO A 8 5.46 9.52 13.54
N ILE A 9 4.36 10.28 13.64
CA ILE A 9 3.24 9.90 14.52
C ILE A 9 2.61 8.59 14.05
N SER A 10 2.38 8.43 12.74
CA SER A 10 1.85 7.19 12.17
C SER A 10 2.79 6.00 12.43
N VAL A 11 4.07 6.18 12.12
CA VAL A 11 5.09 5.12 12.20
C VAL A 11 5.39 4.70 13.64
N PHE A 12 5.54 5.64 14.57
CA PHE A 12 6.00 5.34 15.93
C PHE A 12 4.89 5.21 16.96
N LEU A 13 3.75 5.88 16.77
CA LEU A 13 2.66 5.86 17.76
C LEU A 13 1.49 5.01 17.27
N ILE A 14 0.90 5.34 16.13
CA ILE A 14 -0.38 4.74 15.70
C ILE A 14 -0.20 3.26 15.36
N ASN A 15 0.69 2.94 14.42
CA ASN A 15 0.85 1.56 13.95
C ASN A 15 1.30 0.59 15.07
N PRO A 16 2.33 0.91 15.89
CA PRO A 16 2.75 0.03 16.99
C PRO A 16 1.66 -0.12 18.06
N PHE A 17 0.90 0.94 18.36
CA PHE A 17 -0.22 0.87 19.29
C PHE A 17 -1.32 -0.07 18.79
N VAL A 18 -1.69 0.01 17.51
CA VAL A 18 -2.70 -0.88 16.93
C VAL A 18 -2.23 -2.33 16.95
N ILE A 19 -0.96 -2.60 16.59
CA ILE A 19 -0.36 -3.94 16.70
C ILE A 19 -0.44 -4.47 18.14
N PHE A 20 -0.10 -3.63 19.13
CA PHE A 20 -0.16 -4.00 20.54
C PHE A 20 -1.59 -4.37 20.98
N VAL A 21 -2.58 -3.53 20.64
CA VAL A 21 -3.99 -3.76 20.96
C VAL A 21 -4.48 -5.05 20.31
N LEU A 22 -4.13 -5.30 19.04
CA LEU A 22 -4.53 -6.51 18.33
C LEU A 22 -3.97 -7.78 18.97
N MET A 23 -2.68 -7.77 19.33
CA MET A 23 -2.04 -8.92 19.95
C MET A 23 -2.65 -9.24 21.32
N ARG A 24 -2.93 -8.23 22.15
CA ARG A 24 -3.31 -8.42 23.55
C ARG A 24 -4.81 -8.47 23.80
N ARG A 25 -5.63 -7.72 23.06
CA ARG A 25 -7.04 -7.47 23.42
C ARG A 25 -8.06 -8.14 22.50
N THR A 26 -7.68 -8.62 21.32
CA THR A 26 -8.66 -9.15 20.36
C THR A 26 -8.80 -10.66 20.40
N GLN A 27 -10.02 -11.18 20.24
CA GLN A 27 -10.31 -12.61 20.10
C GLN A 27 -10.40 -13.06 18.61
N MET A 28 -9.70 -12.37 17.72
CA MET A 28 -9.66 -12.78 16.31
C MET A 28 -8.92 -14.11 16.12
N SER A 29 -9.32 -14.86 15.09
CA SER A 29 -8.60 -16.05 14.62
C SER A 29 -7.15 -15.71 14.27
N PHE A 30 -6.23 -16.62 14.58
CA PHE A 30 -4.79 -16.42 14.42
C PHE A 30 -4.40 -15.95 13.01
N ASP A 31 -4.96 -16.55 11.95
CA ASP A 31 -4.70 -16.16 10.55
C ASP A 31 -5.03 -14.68 10.28
N CYS A 32 -6.14 -14.18 10.85
CA CYS A 32 -6.54 -12.79 10.66
C CYS A 32 -5.65 -11.86 11.47
N LYS A 33 -5.22 -12.26 12.67
CA LYS A 33 -4.26 -11.48 13.47
C LYS A 33 -2.93 -11.36 12.74
N LEU A 34 -2.40 -12.47 12.22
CA LEU A 34 -1.13 -12.47 11.51
C LEU A 34 -1.18 -11.58 10.26
N ALA A 35 -2.26 -11.68 9.47
CA ALA A 35 -2.45 -10.82 8.29
C ALA A 35 -2.59 -9.33 8.64
N TYR A 36 -3.21 -9.01 9.78
CA TYR A 36 -3.36 -7.61 10.22
C TYR A 36 -2.05 -7.04 10.76
N VAL A 37 -1.29 -7.83 11.51
CA VAL A 37 0.05 -7.44 11.98
C VAL A 37 1.00 -7.25 10.81
N SER A 38 1.02 -8.19 9.84
CA SER A 38 1.85 -8.05 8.65
C SER A 38 1.45 -6.83 7.82
N HIS A 39 0.15 -6.55 7.68
CA HIS A 39 -0.34 -5.34 7.04
C HIS A 39 0.22 -4.07 7.70
N HIS A 40 0.18 -3.96 9.03
CA HIS A 40 0.72 -2.78 9.73
C HIS A 40 2.24 -2.65 9.65
N ILE A 41 2.98 -3.76 9.63
CA ILE A 41 4.43 -3.72 9.43
C ILE A 41 4.74 -3.15 8.03
N ILE A 42 4.02 -3.61 7.01
CA ILE A 42 4.17 -3.08 5.64
C ILE A 42 3.74 -1.61 5.58
N LEU A 43 2.68 -1.23 6.30
CA LEU A 43 2.20 0.15 6.35
C LEU A 43 3.23 1.09 7.00
N ILE A 44 3.93 0.65 8.05
CA ILE A 44 5.05 1.39 8.63
C ILE A 44 6.15 1.63 7.59
N GLY A 45 6.52 0.58 6.83
CA GLY A 45 7.51 0.70 5.75
C GLY A 45 7.05 1.65 4.64
N PHE A 46 5.78 1.55 4.24
CA PHE A 46 5.16 2.43 3.25
C PHE A 46 5.13 3.89 3.71
N ASP A 47 4.75 4.15 4.96
CA ASP A 47 4.71 5.50 5.55
C ASP A 47 6.12 6.09 5.69
N PHE A 48 7.11 5.28 6.05
CA PHE A 48 8.51 5.70 6.06
C PHE A 48 9.00 6.05 4.65
N TYR A 49 8.72 5.19 3.67
CA TYR A 49 9.07 5.46 2.27
C TYR A 49 8.40 6.73 1.76
N ASN A 50 7.09 6.90 1.93
CA ASN A 50 6.36 8.06 1.41
C ASN A 50 6.55 9.35 2.21
N GLY A 51 6.84 9.22 3.51
CA GLY A 51 6.98 10.35 4.43
C GLY A 51 8.38 10.94 4.49
N PHE A 52 9.41 10.12 4.25
CA PHE A 52 10.81 10.52 4.37
C PHE A 52 11.61 10.35 3.08
N LEU A 53 11.51 9.18 2.41
CA LEU A 53 12.35 8.88 1.25
C LEU A 53 11.83 9.51 -0.05
N TYR A 54 10.54 9.32 -0.35
CA TYR A 54 9.88 9.68 -1.60
C TYR A 54 8.53 10.36 -1.34
N GLN A 55 8.52 11.68 -1.23
CA GLN A 55 7.33 12.48 -0.94
C GLN A 55 6.72 13.01 -2.23
N MET A 56 5.82 12.22 -2.80
CA MET A 56 5.11 12.56 -4.04
C MET A 56 4.01 13.61 -3.81
N TYR A 57 4.02 14.68 -4.60
CA TYR A 57 3.02 15.73 -4.63
C TYR A 57 2.41 15.84 -6.04
N PRO A 58 1.18 15.33 -6.23
CA PRO A 58 0.43 15.59 -7.45
C PRO A 58 -0.05 17.04 -7.46
N LEU A 59 0.31 17.80 -8.51
CA LEU A 59 -0.23 19.13 -8.75
C LEU A 59 -1.55 19.02 -9.52
N ALA A 60 -2.62 18.58 -8.84
CA ALA A 60 -3.94 18.64 -9.46
C ALA A 60 -4.28 20.09 -9.85
N PRO A 61 -4.85 20.33 -11.05
CA PRO A 61 -5.40 19.37 -12.03
C PRO A 61 -4.40 18.88 -13.10
N LEU A 62 -3.14 19.29 -13.06
CA LEU A 62 -2.13 18.93 -14.04
C LEU A 62 -1.57 17.52 -13.75
N PRO A 63 -1.18 16.74 -14.78
CA PRO A 63 -0.53 15.43 -14.61
C PRO A 63 0.96 15.57 -14.23
N ILE A 64 1.29 16.58 -13.41
CA ILE A 64 2.66 16.87 -12.98
C ILE A 64 2.83 16.36 -11.56
N PHE A 65 3.84 15.52 -11.36
CA PHE A 65 4.21 14.98 -10.07
C PHE A 65 5.53 15.61 -9.60
N PHE A 66 5.46 16.40 -8.54
CA PHE A 66 6.65 16.85 -7.84
C PHE A 66 7.08 15.82 -6.81
N CYS A 67 8.39 15.65 -6.64
CA CYS A 67 8.91 14.86 -5.55
C CYS A 67 9.79 15.72 -4.64
N PHE A 68 9.62 15.50 -3.33
CA PHE A 68 10.55 15.96 -2.30
C PHE A 68 11.02 14.75 -1.50
N GLY A 69 12.16 14.83 -0.82
CA GLY A 69 12.67 13.75 0.03
C GLY A 69 14.07 13.32 -0.36
N PHE A 70 14.61 12.38 0.42
CA PHE A 70 16.02 12.00 0.31
C PHE A 70 16.37 11.32 -1.02
N LEU A 71 15.45 10.50 -1.56
CA LEU A 71 15.68 9.77 -2.82
C LEU A 71 15.31 10.59 -4.07
N CYS A 72 14.87 11.84 -3.90
CA CYS A 72 14.48 12.70 -5.02
C CYS A 72 15.58 13.66 -5.45
N SER A 73 16.81 13.15 -5.49
CA SER A 73 17.95 13.78 -6.16
C SER A 73 17.97 13.42 -7.66
N GLU A 74 18.70 14.19 -8.46
CA GLU A 74 18.85 13.94 -9.92
C GLU A 74 19.52 12.60 -10.24
N GLU A 75 20.17 11.96 -9.26
CA GLU A 75 20.86 10.68 -9.43
C GLU A 75 19.91 9.47 -9.58
N PHE A 76 18.68 9.58 -9.06
CA PHE A 76 17.72 8.47 -9.11
C PHE A 76 16.70 8.67 -10.23
N SER A 77 16.55 7.65 -11.09
CA SER A 77 15.53 7.69 -12.16
C SER A 77 14.11 7.71 -11.58
N SER A 78 13.25 8.59 -12.12
CA SER A 78 11.87 8.73 -11.65
C SER A 78 11.10 7.41 -11.84
N ARG A 79 11.42 6.66 -12.90
CA ARG A 79 10.91 5.31 -13.19
C ARG A 79 11.16 4.34 -12.04
N LEU A 80 12.38 4.30 -11.49
CA LEU A 80 12.71 3.41 -10.38
C LEU A 80 11.90 3.79 -9.12
N LEU A 81 11.82 5.08 -8.82
CA LEU A 81 11.09 5.59 -7.64
C LEU A 81 9.59 5.28 -7.72
N LEU A 82 8.97 5.48 -8.88
CA LEU A 82 7.57 5.13 -9.16
C LEU A 82 7.34 3.62 -9.08
N THR A 83 8.28 2.81 -9.55
CA THR A 83 8.20 1.34 -9.48
C THR A 83 8.25 0.87 -8.02
N ILE A 84 9.17 1.42 -7.21
CA ILE A 84 9.27 1.12 -5.79
C ILE A 84 7.98 1.57 -5.06
N LEU A 85 7.45 2.75 -5.37
CA LEU A 85 6.18 3.21 -4.81
C LEU A 85 5.03 2.25 -5.15
N ALA A 86 4.91 1.84 -6.41
CA ALA A 86 3.89 0.90 -6.85
C ALA A 86 4.02 -0.44 -6.11
N PHE A 87 5.24 -0.94 -5.95
CA PHE A 87 5.52 -2.16 -5.19
C PHE A 87 5.01 -2.07 -3.75
N TRP A 88 5.36 -0.99 -3.04
CA TRP A 88 4.89 -0.79 -1.66
C TRP A 88 3.37 -0.66 -1.57
N THR A 89 2.75 0.06 -2.52
CA THR A 89 1.29 0.22 -2.61
C THR A 89 0.59 -1.13 -2.80
N ILE A 90 1.11 -1.99 -3.66
CA ILE A 90 0.55 -3.33 -3.87
C ILE A 90 0.75 -4.19 -2.63
N SER A 91 1.94 -4.12 -2.02
CA SER A 91 2.29 -4.87 -0.82
C SER A 91 1.38 -4.54 0.36
N MET A 92 0.95 -3.28 0.53
CA MET A 92 -0.03 -2.90 1.57
C MET A 92 -1.46 -3.31 1.19
N CYS A 93 -1.84 -3.23 -0.09
CA CYS A 93 -3.20 -3.52 -0.54
C CYS A 93 -3.58 -5.00 -0.43
N VAL A 94 -2.66 -5.91 -0.73
CA VAL A 94 -2.97 -7.36 -0.75
C VAL A 94 -3.39 -7.89 0.63
N PRO A 95 -2.64 -7.65 1.74
CA PRO A 95 -3.07 -8.04 3.09
C PRO A 95 -4.39 -7.38 3.50
N TYR A 96 -4.59 -6.11 3.14
CA TYR A 96 -5.82 -5.38 3.44
C TYR A 96 -7.03 -6.03 2.77
N LEU A 97 -6.95 -6.32 1.47
CA LEU A 97 -7.99 -7.01 0.72
C LEU A 97 -8.29 -8.40 1.29
N PHE A 98 -7.27 -9.14 1.71
CA PHE A 98 -7.44 -10.43 2.39
C PHE A 98 -8.23 -10.28 3.69
N VAL A 99 -7.84 -9.35 4.56
CA VAL A 99 -8.53 -9.09 5.84
C VAL A 99 -9.97 -8.68 5.59
N MET A 100 -10.20 -7.71 4.70
CA MET A 100 -11.54 -7.23 4.35
C MET A 100 -12.44 -8.34 3.82
N MET A 101 -11.93 -9.18 2.92
CA MET A 101 -12.67 -10.32 2.39
C MET A 101 -13.03 -11.32 3.48
N ARG A 102 -12.09 -11.66 4.37
CA ARG A 102 -12.33 -12.60 5.47
C ARG A 102 -13.32 -12.05 6.50
N MET A 103 -13.26 -10.77 6.82
CA MET A 103 -14.22 -10.11 7.72
C MET A 103 -15.61 -10.08 7.10
N HIS A 104 -15.71 -9.66 5.84
CA HIS A 104 -16.99 -9.60 5.13
C HIS A 104 -17.66 -10.99 5.08
N GLN A 105 -16.90 -12.03 4.75
CA GLN A 105 -17.40 -13.41 4.68
C GLN A 105 -17.80 -13.98 6.05
N LYS A 106 -17.26 -13.45 7.16
CA LYS A 106 -17.69 -13.79 8.53
C LYS A 106 -18.94 -13.02 8.98
N MET A 107 -19.19 -11.84 8.42
CA MET A 107 -20.38 -11.04 8.73
C MET A 107 -21.64 -11.53 7.98
N LEU A 108 -21.49 -12.29 6.90
CA LEU A 108 -22.63 -12.84 6.15
C LEU A 108 -23.36 -13.95 6.92
N PHE A 109 -24.70 -13.92 6.86
CA PHE A 109 -25.57 -14.90 7.49
C PHE A 109 -25.32 -16.34 6.98
N GLN A 110 -25.53 -17.32 7.88
CA GLN A 110 -25.45 -18.74 7.54
C GLN A 110 -26.59 -19.10 6.57
N GLY A 111 -26.27 -19.27 5.28
CA GLY A 111 -27.25 -19.60 4.22
C GLY A 111 -27.31 -18.59 3.06
N SER A 112 -26.61 -17.46 3.15
CA SER A 112 -26.52 -16.52 2.02
C SER A 112 -25.81 -17.14 0.82
N SER A 113 -26.38 -16.98 -0.38
CA SER A 113 -25.77 -17.37 -1.66
C SER A 113 -24.46 -16.64 -1.96
N LEU A 114 -24.20 -15.51 -1.30
CA LEU A 114 -22.99 -14.71 -1.44
C LEU A 114 -21.81 -15.23 -0.60
N LYS A 115 -22.02 -16.28 0.19
CA LYS A 115 -20.97 -16.88 1.01
C LYS A 115 -20.05 -17.73 0.14
N LEU A 116 -18.84 -17.23 -0.08
CA LEU A 116 -17.83 -17.89 -0.90
C LEU A 116 -17.10 -18.97 -0.11
N LYS A 117 -16.84 -20.09 -0.77
CA LYS A 117 -15.93 -21.13 -0.26
C LYS A 117 -14.52 -20.55 -0.16
N THR A 118 -13.71 -21.04 0.78
CA THR A 118 -12.31 -20.62 0.96
C THR A 118 -11.49 -20.72 -0.33
N ARG A 119 -11.70 -21.76 -1.14
CA ARG A 119 -11.03 -21.91 -2.44
C ARG A 119 -11.36 -20.78 -3.41
N SER A 120 -12.64 -20.37 -3.48
CA SER A 120 -13.07 -19.25 -4.31
C SER A 120 -12.54 -17.92 -3.79
N GLN A 121 -12.45 -17.73 -2.46
CA GLN A 121 -11.82 -16.54 -1.87
C GLN A 121 -10.34 -16.43 -2.26
N VAL A 122 -9.60 -17.54 -2.19
CA VAL A 122 -8.19 -17.59 -2.62
C VAL A 122 -8.07 -17.30 -4.11
N ALA A 123 -8.92 -17.89 -4.95
CA ALA A 123 -8.90 -17.64 -6.40
C ALA A 123 -9.16 -16.16 -6.74
N VAL A 124 -10.13 -15.52 -6.07
CA VAL A 124 -10.41 -14.09 -6.25
C VAL A 124 -9.23 -13.24 -5.81
N LEU A 125 -8.64 -13.53 -4.63
CA LEU A 125 -7.48 -12.79 -4.14
C LEU A 125 -6.26 -12.97 -5.05
N SER A 126 -6.03 -14.17 -5.57
CA SER A 126 -4.92 -14.41 -6.51
C SER A 126 -5.12 -13.66 -7.82
N ALA A 127 -6.34 -13.62 -8.35
CA ALA A 127 -6.64 -12.86 -9.57
C ALA A 127 -6.41 -11.37 -9.35
N LEU A 128 -6.91 -10.79 -8.25
CA LEU A 128 -6.67 -9.40 -7.90
C LEU A 128 -5.18 -9.08 -7.71
N THR A 129 -4.46 -9.98 -7.04
CA THR A 129 -3.01 -9.83 -6.84
C THR A 129 -2.26 -9.85 -8.17
N ALA A 130 -2.63 -10.74 -9.09
CA ALA A 130 -2.05 -10.79 -10.43
C ALA A 130 -2.33 -9.50 -11.23
N THR A 131 -3.55 -8.96 -11.16
CA THR A 131 -3.89 -7.67 -11.77
C THR A 131 -3.05 -6.52 -11.20
N LEU A 132 -2.88 -6.48 -9.87
CA LEU A 132 -2.06 -5.48 -9.21
C LEU A 132 -0.57 -5.60 -9.61
N LEU A 133 -0.03 -6.81 -9.69
CA LEU A 133 1.34 -7.04 -10.18
C LEU A 133 1.50 -6.64 -11.65
N GLY A 134 0.45 -6.81 -12.46
CA GLY A 134 0.41 -6.26 -13.82
C GLY A 134 0.62 -4.75 -13.85
N ASN A 135 0.04 -4.00 -12.91
CA ASN A 135 0.27 -2.56 -12.79
C ASN A 135 1.73 -2.24 -12.43
N LEU A 136 2.34 -3.01 -11.52
CA LEU A 136 3.77 -2.85 -11.19
C LEU A 136 4.64 -3.05 -12.43
N PHE A 137 4.36 -4.10 -13.20
CA PHE A 137 5.06 -4.36 -14.45
C PHE A 137 4.87 -3.23 -15.47
N GLY A 138 3.65 -2.70 -15.58
CA GLY A 138 3.34 -1.54 -16.40
C GLY A 138 4.20 -0.32 -16.03
N PHE A 139 4.25 0.04 -14.74
CA PHE A 139 5.14 1.11 -14.28
C PHE A 139 6.62 0.79 -14.54
N ALA A 140 7.04 -0.44 -14.30
CA ALA A 140 8.42 -0.84 -14.44
C ALA A 140 8.90 -0.82 -15.90
N PHE A 141 8.04 -1.04 -16.90
CA PHE A 141 8.42 -1.13 -18.31
C PHE A 141 8.01 0.06 -19.17
N TRP A 142 6.80 0.60 -18.94
CA TRP A 142 6.20 1.63 -19.78
C TRP A 142 6.32 3.04 -19.22
N SER A 143 6.79 3.24 -17.98
CA SER A 143 7.03 4.61 -17.50
C SER A 143 8.26 5.20 -18.20
N THR A 144 8.03 6.27 -18.95
CA THR A 144 9.08 7.07 -19.57
C THR A 144 9.04 8.47 -19.00
N GLU A 145 10.20 9.09 -18.83
CA GLU A 145 10.28 10.51 -18.53
C GLU A 145 10.01 11.30 -19.83
N SER A 146 9.34 12.46 -19.72
CA SER A 146 9.16 13.34 -20.86
C SER A 146 10.46 14.09 -21.15
N ASP A 147 10.87 14.12 -22.41
CA ASP A 147 12.07 14.86 -22.86
C ASP A 147 11.94 16.38 -22.59
N VAL A 148 10.72 16.88 -22.49
CA VAL A 148 10.38 18.30 -22.26
C VAL A 148 10.42 18.66 -20.76
N LYS A 149 10.72 17.71 -19.87
CA LYS A 149 10.78 17.94 -18.41
C LYS A 149 11.71 19.10 -18.02
N LYS A 150 12.79 19.33 -18.77
CA LYS A 150 13.76 20.41 -18.52
C LYS A 150 13.30 21.79 -19.00
N GLU A 151 12.27 21.86 -19.84
CA GLU A 151 11.74 23.14 -20.35
C GLU A 151 10.55 23.66 -19.52
N ILE A 152 9.91 22.77 -18.76
CA ILE A 152 8.70 23.08 -17.96
C ILE A 152 9.07 23.49 -16.51
N LEU A 153 10.28 23.14 -16.04
CA LEU A 153 10.80 23.39 -14.69
C LEU A 153 11.93 24.43 -14.72
#